data_AF-A0A1Q8AK54-F1
#
_entry.id   AF-A0A1Q8AK54-F1
#
_cell.length_a   1.000
_cell.length_b   1.000
_cell.length_c   1.000
_cell.angle_alpha   90.00
_cell.angle_beta   90.00
_cell.angle_gamma   90.00
#
_symmetry.space_group_name_H-M   'P 1'
#
loop_
_entity.id
_entity.type
_entity.pdbx_description
1 polymer ?
#
loop_
_entity_poly.entity_id
_entity_poly.type
_entity_poly.pdbx_seq_one_letter_code
_entity_poly.pdbx_strand_id
1 'polypeptide(L)'
;MTDCPHLAAVTNVRLPARRECDECVKMGATWVHLRTCQTCGVTLCCDSSPNQHATKHARRSQHPVIASAEPGERWLYCYPDEAFAEY
;
A
#
# COMPACT_ATOMS: atom_id res chain seq x y z
N MET A 1 -20.80 4.09 7.32
CA MET A 1 -19.48 4.34 7.95
C MET A 1 -18.77 3.02 7.96
N THR A 2 -17.81 2.85 7.06
CA THR A 2 -17.12 1.58 6.87
C THR A 2 -16.08 1.43 7.98
N ASP A 3 -16.54 1.00 9.15
CA ASP A 3 -15.70 0.73 10.31
C ASP A 3 -14.91 -0.55 10.06
N CYS A 4 -13.81 -0.41 9.33
CA CYS A 4 -12.88 -1.51 9.12
C CYS A 4 -11.92 -1.55 10.32
N PRO A 5 -11.89 -2.64 11.10
CA PRO A 5 -11.02 -2.73 12.28
C PRO A 5 -9.54 -2.65 11.90
N HIS A 6 -9.18 -3.09 10.69
CA HIS A 6 -7.81 -2.97 10.18
C HIS A 6 -7.38 -1.52 9.97
N LEU A 7 -8.28 -0.67 9.44
CA LEU A 7 -8.01 0.76 9.27
C LEU A 7 -7.98 1.47 10.61
N ALA A 8 -8.90 1.15 11.52
CA ALA A 8 -8.93 1.70 12.88
C ALA A 8 -7.68 1.33 13.70
N ALA A 9 -7.06 0.18 13.42
CA ALA A 9 -5.80 -0.22 14.04
C ALA A 9 -4.59 0.62 13.56
N VAL A 10 -4.69 1.31 12.41
CA VAL A 10 -3.61 2.18 11.92
C VAL A 10 -3.67 3.52 12.66
N THR A 11 -2.89 3.63 13.73
CA THR A 11 -2.78 4.87 14.52
C THR A 11 -1.70 5.83 13.99
N ASN A 12 -0.69 5.29 13.32
CA ASN A 12 0.39 6.09 12.74
C ASN A 12 0.66 5.64 11.30
N VAL A 13 0.48 6.57 10.36
CA VAL A 13 0.67 6.28 8.95
C VAL A 13 2.15 6.25 8.60
N ARG A 14 2.61 5.09 8.15
CA ARG A 14 3.95 4.89 7.61
C ARG A 14 4.04 5.52 6.22
N LEU A 15 4.86 6.55 6.12
CA LEU A 15 5.21 7.19 4.86
C LEU A 15 6.28 6.39 4.12
N PRO A 16 6.30 6.44 2.77
CA PRO A 16 7.34 5.78 1.99
C PRO A 16 8.73 6.35 2.33
N ALA A 17 9.64 5.49 2.80
CA ALA A 17 11.04 5.87 2.98
C ALA A 17 11.72 6.13 1.63
N ARG A 18 11.32 5.36 0.60
CA ARG A 18 11.77 5.50 -0.78
C ARG A 18 10.56 5.44 -1.69
N ARG A 19 10.51 6.32 -2.69
CA ARG A 19 9.45 6.34 -3.70
C ARG A 19 9.81 5.42 -4.86
N GLU A 20 10.11 4.16 -4.53
CA GLU A 20 10.44 3.12 -5.50
C GLU A 20 9.88 1.78 -5.03
N CYS A 21 9.56 0.91 -5.99
CA CYS A 21 9.21 -0.49 -5.70
C CYS A 21 10.46 -1.34 -5.88
N ASP A 22 11.05 -1.80 -4.78
CA ASP A 22 12.30 -2.58 -4.78
C ASP A 22 12.24 -3.82 -5.69
N GLU A 23 11.10 -4.52 -5.72
CA GLU A 23 10.90 -5.66 -6.62
C GLU A 23 10.88 -5.25 -8.10
N CYS A 24 10.25 -4.13 -8.45
CA CYS A 24 10.30 -3.62 -9.83
C CYS A 24 11.71 -3.18 -10.20
N VAL A 25 12.43 -2.50 -9.29
CA VAL A 25 13.82 -2.06 -9.53
C VAL A 25 14.73 -3.27 -9.79
N LYS A 26 14.62 -4.33 -8.98
CA LYS A 26 15.39 -5.57 -9.17
C LYS A 26 15.15 -6.23 -10.53
N MET A 27 13.94 -6.11 -11.07
CA MET A 27 13.57 -6.66 -12.37
C MET A 27 13.81 -5.70 -13.54
N GLY A 28 14.22 -4.46 -13.28
CA GLY A 28 14.27 -3.41 -14.32
C GLY A 28 12.89 -3.04 -14.89
N ALA A 29 11.83 -3.27 -14.11
CA ALA A 29 10.45 -2.99 -14.51
C ALA A 29 9.99 -1.60 -14.06
N THR A 30 9.01 -1.05 -14.77
CA THR A 30 8.37 0.22 -14.42
C THR A 30 7.12 0.00 -13.57
N TRP A 31 6.64 1.07 -12.93
CA TRP A 31 5.39 1.11 -12.17
C TRP A 31 4.65 2.41 -12.45
N VAL A 32 3.35 2.42 -12.13
CA VAL A 32 2.49 3.59 -12.30
C VAL A 32 2.45 4.39 -11.00
N HIS A 33 1.90 3.78 -9.94
CA HIS A 33 1.80 4.39 -8.61
C HIS A 33 2.36 3.47 -7.54
N LEU A 34 2.68 4.06 -6.39
CA LEU A 34 3.25 3.37 -5.25
C LEU A 34 2.30 3.36 -4.06
N ARG A 35 2.35 2.27 -3.30
CA ARG A 35 1.55 2.03 -2.10
C ARG A 35 2.47 1.55 -0.99
N THR A 36 2.33 2.12 0.19
CA THR A 36 3.13 1.76 1.36
C THR A 36 2.31 0.91 2.32
N CYS A 37 2.79 -0.29 2.62
CA CYS A 37 2.16 -1.18 3.58
C CYS A 37 2.22 -0.57 4.99
N GLN A 38 1.08 -0.49 5.68
CA GLN A 38 1.02 0.11 7.01
C GLN A 38 1.49 -0.81 8.13
N THR A 39 1.51 -2.12 7.87
CA THR A 39 2.03 -3.10 8.84
C THR A 39 3.55 -3.11 8.88
N CYS A 40 4.22 -3.23 7.74
CA CYS A 40 5.67 -3.40 7.66
C CYS A 40 6.44 -2.20 7.06
N GLY A 41 5.75 -1.22 6.47
CA GLY A 41 6.37 -0.01 5.92
C GLY A 41 7.00 -0.17 4.54
N VAL A 42 6.89 -1.32 3.89
CA VAL A 42 7.42 -1.52 2.53
C VAL A 42 6.60 -0.74 1.49
N THR A 43 7.27 -0.11 0.55
CA THR A 43 6.65 0.59 -0.58
C THR A 43 6.70 -0.28 -1.83
N LEU A 44 5.54 -0.53 -2.44
CA LEU A 44 5.35 -1.46 -3.55
C LEU A 44 4.47 -0.84 -4.64
N CYS A 45 4.56 -1.35 -5.86
CA CYS A 45 3.75 -0.87 -6.96
C CYS A 45 2.27 -1.26 -6.80
N CYS A 46 1.38 -0.36 -7.20
CA CYS A 46 -0.07 -0.53 -7.10
C CYS A 46 -0.62 -1.63 -8.02
N ASP A 47 -1.91 -1.94 -7.88
CA ASP A 47 -2.61 -2.92 -8.72
C ASP A 47 -2.72 -2.50 -10.20
N SER A 48 -2.72 -1.19 -10.48
CA SER A 48 -2.66 -0.68 -11.85
C SER A 48 -1.27 -0.79 -12.49
N SER A 49 -0.25 -1.19 -11.73
CA SER A 49 1.08 -1.48 -12.27
C SER A 49 1.15 -2.91 -12.79
N PRO A 50 1.95 -3.21 -13.84
CA PRO A 50 1.98 -4.53 -14.47
C PRO A 50 2.29 -5.68 -13.50
N ASN A 51 3.06 -5.41 -12.44
CA ASN A 51 3.50 -6.43 -11.49
C ASN A 51 2.60 -6.61 -10.25
N GLN A 52 1.78 -5.61 -9.90
CA GLN A 52 0.82 -5.66 -8.79
C GLN A 52 1.43 -6.09 -7.44
N HIS A 53 2.63 -5.63 -7.11
CA HIS A 53 3.35 -6.08 -5.92
C HIS A 53 2.62 -5.76 -4.61
N ALA A 54 1.93 -4.61 -4.52
CA ALA A 54 1.17 -4.26 -3.31
C ALA A 54 0.10 -5.31 -2.97
N THR A 55 -0.69 -5.73 -3.97
CA THR A 55 -1.76 -6.73 -3.80
C THR A 55 -1.19 -8.11 -3.49
N LYS A 56 -0.13 -8.52 -4.20
CA LYS A 56 0.57 -9.79 -3.93
C LYS A 56 1.15 -9.82 -2.53
N HIS A 57 1.78 -8.73 -2.09
CA HIS A 57 2.33 -8.61 -0.75
C HIS A 57 1.26 -8.63 0.33
N ALA A 58 0.15 -7.91 0.13
CA ALA A 58 -0.96 -7.93 1.07
C ALA A 58 -1.49 -9.35 1.31
N ARG A 59 -1.63 -10.14 0.23
CA ARG A 59 -2.07 -11.55 0.31
C ARG A 59 -1.02 -12.49 0.91
N ARG A 60 0.25 -12.35 0.53
CA ARG A 60 1.33 -13.26 0.98
C ARG A 60 1.76 -12.99 2.43
N SER A 61 1.85 -11.73 2.81
CA SER A 61 2.32 -11.32 4.13
C SER A 61 1.18 -11.11 5.13
N GLN A 62 -0.08 -11.32 4.70
CA GLN A 62 -1.28 -11.02 5.49
C GLN A 62 -1.26 -9.58 6.02
N HIS A 63 -0.88 -8.64 5.15
CA HIS A 63 -0.83 -7.22 5.44
C HIS A 63 -1.97 -6.51 4.71
N PRO A 64 -3.16 -6.44 5.31
CA PRO A 64 -4.37 -6.02 4.59
C PRO A 64 -4.42 -4.53 4.28
N VAL A 65 -3.66 -3.69 4.98
CA VAL A 65 -3.74 -2.24 4.87
C VAL A 65 -2.53 -1.63 4.16
N ILE A 66 -2.83 -0.77 3.18
CA ILE A 66 -1.87 0.05 2.45
C ILE A 66 -2.25 1.53 2.56
N ALA A 67 -1.25 2.40 2.43
CA ALA A 67 -1.43 3.83 2.23
C ALA A 67 -0.96 4.23 0.84
N SER A 68 -1.49 5.33 0.30
CA SER A 68 -0.86 5.93 -0.88
C SER A 68 0.53 6.49 -0.55
N ALA A 69 1.48 6.25 -1.45
CA ALA A 69 2.82 6.84 -1.42
C ALA A 69 2.97 8.02 -2.41
N GLU A 70 1.88 8.41 -3.07
CA GLU A 70 1.87 9.49 -4.04
C GLU A 70 1.91 10.87 -3.37
N PRO A 71 2.57 11.86 -3.99
CA PRO A 71 2.57 13.22 -3.47
C PRO A 71 1.16 13.82 -3.49
N GLY A 72 0.64 14.16 -2.31
CA GLY A 72 -0.66 14.80 -2.15
C GLY A 72 -1.82 13.85 -1.86
N GLU A 73 -1.62 12.54 -2.04
CA GLU A 73 -2.61 11.54 -1.64
C GLU A 73 -2.42 11.14 -0.17
N ARG A 74 -3.47 11.26 0.64
CA ARG A 74 -3.47 10.84 2.05
C ARG A 74 -4.65 9.96 2.37
N TRP A 75 -4.52 8.71 1.96
CA TRP A 75 -5.55 7.72 2.18
C TRP A 75 -4.96 6.34 2.45
N LEU A 76 -5.77 5.54 3.13
CA LEU A 76 -5.57 4.16 3.49
C LEU A 76 -6.62 3.30 2.79
N TYR A 77 -6.22 2.10 2.41
CA TYR A 77 -7.10 1.12 1.81
C TYR A 77 -6.87 -0.25 2.44
N CYS A 78 -7.96 -0.92 2.78
CA CYS A 78 -7.98 -2.28 3.28
C CYS A 78 -8.45 -3.23 2.19
N TYR A 79 -7.59 -4.16 1.77
CA TYR A 79 -7.91 -5.16 0.76
C TYR A 79 -9.08 -6.11 1.12
N PRO A 80 -9.12 -6.76 2.29
CA PRO A 80 -10.19 -7.71 2.61
C PRO A 80 -11.56 -7.07 2.80
N ASP A 81 -11.60 -5.86 3.35
CA ASP A 81 -12.85 -5.14 3.61
C ASP A 81 -13.24 -4.19 2.47
N GLU A 82 -12.39 -4.09 1.44
CA GLU A 82 -12.47 -3.10 0.35
C GLU A 82 -12.76 -1.68 0.85
N ALA A 83 -12.25 -1.37 2.05
CA ALA A 83 -12.58 -0.16 2.79
C ALA A 83 -11.53 0.92 2.55
N PHE A 84 -11.97 2.18 2.58
CA PHE A 84 -11.13 3.35 2.34
C PHE A 84 -11.26 4.34 3.50
N ALA A 85 -10.15 4.93 3.92
CA ALA A 85 -10.12 5.98 4.94
C ALA A 85 -9.08 7.05 4.60
N GLU A 86 -9.46 8.31 4.74
CA GLU A 86 -8.57 9.47 4.54
C GLU A 86 -7.98 9.94 5.87
N TYR A 87 -6.81 10.59 5.86
CA TYR A 87 -6.11 11.07 7.06
C TYR A 87 -5.36 12.40 6.87
#